data_AF-A0A7W1IFB4-F1
#
_entry.id   AF-A0A7W1IFB4-F1
#
_cell.length_a   1.000
_cell.length_b   1.000
_cell.length_c   1.000
_cell.angle_alpha   90.00
_cell.angle_beta   90.00
_cell.angle_gamma   90.00
#
_symmetry.space_group_name_H-M   'P 1'
#
loop_
_entity.id
_entity.type
_entity.pdbx_description
1 polymer ?
#
loop_
_entity_poly.entity_id
_entity_poly.type
_entity_poly.pdbx_seq_one_letter_code
_entity_poly.pdbx_strand_id
1 'polypeptide(L)'
;MDTTQLKIREATENAKHWIEVLATKSDSELERRLGINELLYQHAFKNKQADVCELMELMRRIIIEARIYKEENNIATVPNEMELAIAESNRSYVKAEERQEIMEAVQIPQKNHKPKIKDDNQDQISLF
;
A
#
# COMPACT_ATOMS: atom_id res chain seq x y z
N MET A 1 -26.28 -33.62 5.31
CA MET A 1 -24.84 -33.37 5.08
C MET A 1 -24.37 -32.46 6.18
N ASP A 2 -23.26 -32.79 6.84
CA ASP A 2 -22.62 -31.88 7.77
C ASP A 2 -22.19 -30.61 7.02
N THR A 3 -22.39 -29.44 7.62
CA THR A 3 -22.15 -28.14 6.98
C THR A 3 -20.68 -27.95 6.58
N THR A 4 -19.75 -28.61 7.28
CA THR A 4 -18.32 -28.57 6.98
C THR A 4 -17.98 -29.39 5.73
N GLN A 5 -18.61 -30.56 5.57
CA GLN A 5 -18.42 -31.42 4.39
C GLN A 5 -18.91 -30.75 3.11
N LEU A 6 -20.02 -29.99 3.18
CA LEU A 6 -20.47 -29.18 2.05
C LEU A 6 -19.43 -28.11 1.68
N LYS A 7 -18.86 -27.41 2.67
CA LYS A 7 -17.81 -26.41 2.44
C LYS A 7 -16.53 -26.99 1.85
N ILE A 8 -16.11 -28.17 2.29
CA ILE A 8 -14.94 -28.87 1.73
C ILE A 8 -15.20 -29.16 0.25
N ARG A 9 -16.38 -29.68 -0.07
CA ARG A 9 -16.78 -29.98 -1.45
C ARG A 9 -16.80 -28.71 -2.31
N GLU A 10 -17.45 -27.65 -1.84
CA GLU A 10 -17.52 -26.37 -2.55
C GLU A 10 -16.12 -25.77 -2.77
N ALA A 11 -15.25 -25.80 -1.75
CA ALA A 11 -13.88 -25.32 -1.85
C ALA A 11 -13.05 -26.14 -2.85
N THR A 12 -13.29 -27.45 -2.92
CA THR A 12 -12.61 -28.36 -3.86
C THR A 12 -13.08 -28.10 -5.30
N GLU A 13 -14.39 -28.04 -5.52
CA GLU A 13 -14.99 -27.82 -6.85
C GLU A 13 -14.60 -26.43 -7.41
N ASN A 14 -14.46 -25.43 -6.55
CA ASN A 14 -14.14 -24.06 -6.94
C ASN A 14 -12.66 -23.69 -6.74
N ALA A 15 -11.78 -24.64 -6.38
CA ALA A 15 -10.40 -24.35 -5.95
C ALA A 15 -9.64 -23.46 -6.93
N LYS A 16 -9.78 -23.71 -8.24
CA LYS A 16 -9.16 -22.91 -9.30
C LYS A 16 -9.63 -21.45 -9.28
N HIS A 17 -10.94 -21.23 -9.16
CA HIS A 17 -11.49 -19.87 -9.08
C HIS A 17 -10.99 -19.15 -7.83
N TRP A 18 -10.95 -19.82 -6.68
CA TRP A 18 -10.40 -19.26 -5.44
C TRP A 18 -8.92 -18.90 -5.58
N ILE A 19 -8.12 -19.74 -6.24
CA ILE A 19 -6.71 -19.48 -6.56
C ILE A 19 -6.57 -18.20 -7.38
N GLU A 20 -7.32 -18.06 -8.47
CA GLU A 20 -7.29 -16.88 -9.33
C GLU A 20 -7.69 -15.60 -8.57
N VAL A 21 -8.75 -15.66 -7.75
CA VAL A 21 -9.20 -14.52 -6.94
C VAL A 21 -8.15 -14.14 -5.89
N LEU A 22 -7.55 -15.12 -5.21
CA LEU A 22 -6.55 -14.87 -4.17
C LEU A 22 -5.24 -14.35 -4.76
N ALA A 23 -4.86 -14.77 -5.96
CA ALA A 23 -3.64 -14.31 -6.62
C ALA A 23 -3.64 -12.79 -6.88
N THR A 24 -4.82 -12.15 -6.95
CA THR A 24 -4.93 -10.69 -7.07
C THR A 24 -4.57 -9.93 -5.79
N LYS A 25 -4.50 -10.60 -4.65
CA LYS A 25 -4.24 -9.97 -3.33
C LYS A 25 -2.76 -9.66 -3.14
N SER A 26 -2.48 -8.75 -2.21
CA SER A 26 -1.11 -8.45 -1.78
C SER A 26 -0.48 -9.64 -1.05
N ASP A 27 0.85 -9.74 -1.11
CA ASP A 27 1.56 -10.83 -0.46
C ASP A 27 1.41 -10.76 1.06
N SER A 28 1.33 -9.54 1.62
CA SER A 28 1.02 -9.30 3.03
C SER A 28 -0.37 -9.83 3.42
N GLU A 29 -1.37 -9.66 2.56
CA GLU A 29 -2.72 -10.19 2.78
C GLU A 29 -2.75 -11.73 2.69
N LEU A 30 -2.02 -12.31 1.74
CA LEU A 30 -1.90 -13.78 1.62
C LEU A 30 -1.18 -14.39 2.83
N GLU A 31 -0.11 -13.76 3.30
CA GLU A 31 0.61 -14.16 4.52
C GLU A 31 -0.29 -14.06 5.76
N ARG A 32 -1.04 -12.96 5.90
CA ARG A 32 -2.02 -12.78 6.99
C ARG A 32 -3.07 -13.90 7.00
N ARG A 33 -3.57 -14.29 5.81
CA ARG A 33 -4.54 -15.37 5.68
C ARG A 33 -3.97 -16.73 6.06
N LEU A 34 -2.71 -17.01 5.71
CA LEU A 34 -2.02 -18.22 6.16
C LEU A 34 -1.91 -18.26 7.69
N GLY A 35 -1.54 -17.14 8.32
CA GLY A 35 -1.48 -17.04 9.78
C GLY A 35 -2.83 -17.27 10.46
N ILE A 36 -3.92 -16.70 9.91
CA ILE A 36 -5.28 -16.92 10.43
C ILE A 36 -5.70 -18.39 10.25
N ASN A 37 -5.43 -18.98 9.08
CA ASN A 37 -5.75 -20.37 8.80
C ASN A 37 -5.05 -21.32 9.78
N GLU A 38 -3.77 -21.09 10.05
CA GLU A 38 -2.98 -21.86 11.02
C GLU A 38 -3.59 -21.77 12.44
N LEU A 39 -3.97 -20.57 12.89
CA LEU A 39 -4.62 -20.39 14.19
C LEU A 39 -5.95 -21.16 14.29
N LEU A 40 -6.75 -21.13 13.22
CA LEU A 40 -8.01 -21.87 13.14
C LEU A 40 -7.78 -23.38 13.11
N TYR A 41 -6.77 -23.86 12.39
CA TYR A 41 -6.36 -25.26 12.39
C TYR A 41 -5.96 -25.71 13.80
N GLN A 42 -5.10 -24.97 14.49
CA GLN A 42 -4.69 -25.29 15.85
C GLN A 42 -5.88 -25.33 16.82
N HIS A 43 -6.83 -24.41 16.67
CA HIS A 43 -8.06 -24.41 17.46
C HIS A 43 -8.92 -25.64 17.17
N ALA A 44 -9.16 -25.95 15.89
CA ALA A 44 -9.92 -27.14 15.48
C ALA A 44 -9.27 -28.44 15.96
N PHE A 45 -7.95 -28.53 15.85
CA PHE A 45 -7.17 -29.67 16.30
C PHE A 45 -7.30 -29.89 17.82
N LYS A 46 -7.14 -28.82 18.62
CA LYS A 46 -7.33 -28.88 20.08
C LYS A 46 -8.76 -29.33 20.46
N ASN A 47 -9.75 -28.95 19.66
CA ASN A 47 -11.15 -29.32 19.87
C ASN A 47 -11.55 -30.65 19.19
N LYS A 48 -10.61 -31.39 18.59
CA LYS A 48 -10.83 -32.66 17.90
C LYS A 48 -11.86 -32.58 16.76
N GLN A 49 -11.90 -31.45 16.07
CA GLN A 49 -12.80 -31.20 14.94
C GLN A 49 -12.12 -31.60 13.61
N ALA A 50 -12.08 -32.89 13.31
CA ALA A 50 -11.34 -33.45 12.16
C ALA A 50 -11.74 -32.80 10.82
N ASP A 51 -13.04 -32.68 10.54
CA ASP A 51 -13.54 -32.08 9.30
C ASP A 51 -13.13 -30.60 9.16
N VAL A 52 -13.04 -29.87 10.27
CA VAL A 52 -12.59 -28.47 10.25
C VAL A 52 -11.08 -28.41 9.99
N CYS A 53 -10.30 -29.33 10.55
CA CYS A 53 -8.88 -29.46 10.22
C CYS A 53 -8.67 -29.71 8.73
N GLU A 54 -9.41 -30.65 8.13
CA GLU A 54 -9.37 -30.95 6.70
C GLU A 54 -9.71 -29.71 5.86
N LEU A 55 -10.76 -28.97 6.22
CA LEU A 55 -11.12 -27.73 5.55
C LEU A 55 -9.99 -26.68 5.65
N MET A 56 -9.34 -26.55 6.81
CA MET A 56 -8.24 -25.61 6.98
C MET A 56 -7.02 -25.99 6.13
N GLU A 57 -6.67 -27.28 6.06
CA GLU A 57 -5.59 -27.77 5.20
C GLU A 57 -5.86 -27.51 3.71
N LEU A 58 -7.10 -27.74 3.25
CA LEU A 58 -7.50 -27.43 1.89
C LEU A 58 -7.36 -25.93 1.60
N MET A 59 -7.85 -25.07 2.50
CA MET A 59 -7.72 -23.63 2.35
C MET A 59 -6.26 -23.16 2.37
N ARG A 60 -5.41 -23.76 3.22
CA ARG A 60 -3.97 -23.50 3.24
C ARG A 60 -3.34 -23.81 1.89
N ARG A 61 -3.68 -24.96 1.30
CA ARG A 61 -3.20 -25.36 -0.03
C ARG A 61 -3.63 -24.35 -1.09
N ILE A 62 -4.91 -23.98 -1.13
CA ILE A 62 -5.44 -22.98 -2.07
C ILE A 62 -4.67 -21.65 -1.97
N ILE A 63 -4.35 -21.17 -0.76
CA ILE A 63 -3.60 -19.92 -0.57
C ILE A 63 -2.15 -20.05 -1.07
N ILE A 64 -1.49 -21.19 -0.84
CA ILE A 64 -0.13 -21.44 -1.34
C ILE A 64 -0.12 -21.48 -2.88
N GLU A 65 -1.06 -22.21 -3.47
CA GLU A 65 -1.21 -22.30 -4.93
C GLU A 65 -1.52 -20.91 -5.54
N ALA A 66 -2.29 -20.06 -4.86
CA ALA A 66 -2.51 -18.67 -5.28
C ALA A 66 -1.23 -17.83 -5.31
N ARG A 67 -0.31 -18.03 -4.35
CA ARG A 67 1.00 -17.37 -4.35
C ARG A 67 1.87 -17.84 -5.51
N ILE A 68 1.90 -19.15 -5.76
CA ILE A 68 2.64 -19.75 -6.89
C ILE A 68 2.07 -19.22 -8.20
N TYR A 69 0.75 -19.29 -8.39
CA TYR A 69 0.08 -18.80 -9.58
C TYR A 69 0.34 -17.31 -9.83
N LYS A 70 0.34 -16.49 -8.77
CA LYS A 70 0.69 -15.07 -8.86
C LYS A 70 2.11 -14.85 -9.38
N GLU A 71 3.08 -15.59 -8.85
CA GLU A 71 4.49 -15.52 -9.25
C GLU A 71 4.69 -15.99 -10.69
N GLU A 72 4.10 -17.12 -11.07
CA GLU A 72 4.19 -17.68 -12.43
C GLU A 72 3.58 -16.76 -13.50
N ASN A 73 2.51 -16.04 -13.15
CA ASN A 73 1.77 -15.20 -14.09
C ASN A 73 2.10 -13.70 -13.96
N ASN A 74 3.07 -13.32 -13.13
CA ASN A 74 3.44 -11.92 -12.86
C ASN A 74 2.23 -11.03 -12.52
N ILE A 75 1.29 -11.55 -11.74
CA ILE A 75 0.05 -10.83 -11.41
C ILE A 75 0.39 -9.68 -10.46
N ALA A 76 0.15 -8.46 -10.94
CA ALA A 76 0.33 -7.27 -10.13
C ALA A 76 -0.62 -7.29 -8.93
N THR A 77 -0.09 -6.91 -7.76
CA THR A 77 -0.89 -6.72 -6.56
C THR A 77 -1.94 -5.64 -6.80
N VAL A 78 -3.21 -5.95 -6.55
CA VAL A 78 -4.26 -4.92 -6.48
C VAL A 78 -4.18 -4.25 -5.11
N PRO A 79 -3.79 -2.97 -5.03
CA PRO A 79 -3.75 -2.27 -3.74
C PRO A 79 -5.17 -2.14 -3.20
N ASN A 80 -5.35 -2.42 -1.90
CA ASN A 80 -6.66 -2.25 -1.27
C ASN A 80 -6.97 -0.74 -1.05
N GLU A 81 -8.24 -0.37 -0.89
CA GLU A 81 -8.65 1.04 -0.72
C GLU A 81 -7.93 1.75 0.44
N MET A 82 -7.63 1.02 1.52
CA MET A 82 -6.91 1.56 2.67
C MET A 82 -5.42 1.74 2.40
N GLU A 83 -4.78 0.82 1.66
CA GLU A 83 -3.41 0.97 1.17
C GLU A 83 -3.31 2.15 0.19
N LEU A 84 -4.32 2.33 -0.68
CA LEU A 84 -4.44 3.50 -1.55
C LEU A 84 -4.58 4.79 -0.73
N ALA A 85 -5.45 4.80 0.28
CA ALA A 85 -5.65 5.95 1.15
C ALA A 85 -4.38 6.31 1.95
N ILE A 86 -3.63 5.32 2.44
CA ILE A 86 -2.34 5.53 3.10
C ILE A 86 -1.31 6.10 2.11
N ALA A 87 -1.24 5.55 0.90
CA ALA A 87 -0.34 6.05 -0.13
C ALA A 87 -0.67 7.49 -0.56
N GLU A 88 -1.95 7.83 -0.67
CA GLU A 88 -2.41 9.18 -0.99
C GLU A 88 -2.15 10.18 0.15
N SER A 89 -2.38 9.76 1.39
CA SER A 89 -2.02 10.53 2.59
C SER A 89 -0.53 10.82 2.61
N ASN A 90 0.32 9.81 2.46
CA ASN A 90 1.78 9.97 2.45
C ASN A 90 2.26 10.89 1.30
N ARG A 91 1.67 10.78 0.10
CA ARG A 91 1.95 11.71 -1.00
C ARG A 91 1.55 13.15 -0.67
N SER A 92 0.46 13.33 0.09
CA SER A 92 -0.01 14.65 0.49
C SER A 92 0.91 15.28 1.54
N TYR A 93 1.42 14.48 2.47
CA TYR A 93 2.44 14.92 3.44
C TYR A 93 3.75 15.31 2.77
N VAL A 94 4.29 14.50 1.87
CA VAL A 94 5.54 14.81 1.14
C VAL A 94 5.40 16.12 0.35
N LYS A 95 4.29 16.31 -0.36
CA LYS A 95 4.03 17.56 -1.08
C LYS A 95 3.85 18.77 -0.16
N ALA A 96 3.38 18.57 1.07
CA ALA A 96 3.24 19.63 2.06
C ALA A 96 4.60 20.03 2.63
N GLU A 97 5.46 19.06 2.94
CA GLU A 97 6.84 19.29 3.37
C GLU A 97 7.67 19.98 2.28
N GLU A 98 7.60 19.52 1.02
CA GLU A 98 8.26 20.18 -0.12
C GLU A 98 7.80 21.63 -0.30
N ARG A 99 6.50 21.91 -0.14
CA ARG A 99 5.96 23.28 -0.21
C ARG A 99 6.44 24.15 0.95
N GLN A 100 6.58 23.56 2.13
CA GLN A 100 7.03 24.27 3.32
C GLN A 100 8.53 24.60 3.24
N GLU A 101 9.36 23.68 2.74
CA GLU A 101 10.77 23.93 2.43
C GLU A 101 10.93 25.04 1.38
N ILE A 102 10.11 25.06 0.33
CA ILE A 102 10.13 26.14 -0.67
C ILE A 102 9.73 27.48 -0.04
N MET A 103 8.72 27.51 0.82
CA MET A 103 8.29 28.74 1.49
C MET A 103 9.33 29.26 2.49
N GLU A 104 10.01 28.38 3.22
CA GLU A 104 11.10 28.74 4.13
C GLU A 104 12.35 29.23 3.38
N ALA A 105 12.67 28.63 2.23
CA ALA A 105 13.75 29.08 1.36
C ALA A 105 13.48 30.49 0.76
N VAL A 106 12.21 30.85 0.51
CA VAL A 106 11.81 32.18 0.00
C VAL A 106 11.84 33.27 1.10
N GLN A 107 11.81 32.89 2.39
CA GLN A 107 11.82 33.86 3.50
C GLN A 107 13.20 34.41 3.88
N ILE A 108 14.29 34.01 3.21
CA ILE A 108 15.58 34.68 3.38
C ILE A 108 15.45 36.11 2.83
N PRO A 109 15.48 37.15 3.68
CA PRO A 109 15.31 38.50 3.19
C PRO A 109 16.56 38.87 2.40
N GLN A 110 16.41 39.00 1.07
CA GLN A 110 17.38 39.69 0.25
C GLN A 110 17.53 41.09 0.85
N LYS A 111 18.67 41.34 1.49
CA LYS A 111 19.03 42.68 2.00
C LYS A 111 18.90 43.65 0.83
N ASN A 112 17.87 44.48 0.88
CA ASN A 112 17.67 45.59 -0.05
C ASN A 112 18.92 46.49 0.01
N HIS A 113 19.83 46.27 -0.93
CA HIS A 113 20.98 47.14 -1.13
C HIS A 113 20.45 48.41 -1.79
N LYS A 114 20.05 49.40 -0.98
CA LYS A 114 19.79 50.75 -1.51
C LYS A 114 21.09 51.23 -2.17
N PRO A 115 21.09 51.62 -3.46
CA PRO A 115 22.26 52.27 -4.03
C PRO A 115 22.39 53.66 -3.39
N LYS A 116 23.55 53.93 -2.78
CA LYS A 116 23.94 55.29 -2.41
C LYS A 116 24.20 56.05 -3.71
N ILE A 117 23.27 56.93 -4.08
CA ILE A 117 23.51 57.95 -5.09
C ILE A 117 24.57 58.88 -4.48
N LYS A 118 25.75 58.92 -5.11
CA LYS A 118 26.74 59.95 -4.85
C LYS A 118 26.29 61.19 -5.60
N ASP A 119 25.88 62.23 -4.87
CA ASP A 119 25.93 63.58 -5.40
C ASP A 119 27.40 64.00 -5.37
N ASP A 120 28.02 64.09 -6.55
CA ASP A 120 29.22 64.89 -6.71
C ASP A 120 29.31 65.41 -8.16
N ASN A 121 29.48 66.72 -8.21
CA ASN A 121 29.95 67.58 -9.31
C ASN A 121 29.00 68.04 -10.43
N GLN A 122 28.63 69.31 -10.27
CA GLN A 122 29.11 70.46 -11.06
C GLN A 122 28.95 70.44 -12.58
N ASP A 123 28.19 71.46 -13.00
CA ASP A 123 28.38 72.34 -14.14
C ASP A 123 28.11 71.83 -15.56
N GLN A 124 27.45 72.74 -16.31
CA GLN A 124 27.28 72.82 -17.77
C GLN A 124 26.07 72.06 -18.36
N ILE A 125 25.14 72.63 -19.13
CA ILE A 125 25.04 73.89 -19.88
C ILE A 125 23.54 74.22 -20.11
N SER A 126 23.24 75.52 -20.14
CA SER A 126 22.01 76.19 -20.59
C SER A 126 21.33 75.61 -21.83
N LEU A 127 19.99 75.66 -21.88
CA LEU A 127 19.28 75.95 -23.13
C LEU A 127 17.96 76.71 -22.84
N PHE A 128 18.02 78.02 -23.11
CA PHE A 128 16.96 79.05 -23.20
C PHE A 128 16.37 79.63 -21.91
#